data_AF-A0A9Q0JS12-F1
#
_entry.id   AF-A0A9Q0JS12-F1
#
_cell.length_a   1.000
_cell.length_b   1.000
_cell.length_c   1.000
_cell.angle_alpha   90.00
_cell.angle_beta   90.00
_cell.angle_gamma   90.00
#
_symmetry.space_group_name_H-M   'P 1'
#
loop_
_entity.id
_entity.type
_entity.pdbx_description
1 polymer ?
#
loop_
_entity_poly.entity_id
_entity_poly.type
_entity_poly.pdbx_seq_one_letter_code
_entity_poly.pdbx_strand_id
1 'polypeptide(L)'
;MFASPVPTFYKIWKKGDVDGFRPDPYLASVINCALWILYGQPFVHPGIILVVTINSVGFTLELSYILIYIFYAPSNKRTKVLLVLLAEALFFLAVATFSLKVYQTQSSRSLFVGIFCSFFGVCMSMSPLTVMGK
;
A
#
# COMPACT_ATOMS: atom_id res chain seq x y z
N MET A 1 11.64 -7.88 2.10
CA MET A 1 10.18 -7.94 2.36
C MET A 1 9.39 -7.99 1.06
N PHE A 2 9.44 -6.96 0.20
CA PHE A 2 8.62 -6.89 -1.02
C PHE A 2 8.87 -7.99 -2.08
N ALA A 3 10.05 -8.63 -2.09
CA ALA A 3 10.32 -9.77 -2.99
C ALA A 3 9.90 -11.14 -2.39
N SER A 4 9.53 -11.19 -1.11
CA SER A 4 9.09 -12.44 -0.44
C SER A 4 7.92 -13.15 -1.16
N PRO A 5 6.94 -12.43 -1.75
CA PRO A 5 5.83 -13.04 -2.47
C PRO A 5 6.16 -13.64 -3.84
N VAL A 6 7.35 -13.38 -4.40
CA VAL A 6 7.71 -13.79 -5.77
C VAL A 6 7.47 -15.29 -6.02
N PRO A 7 7.88 -16.23 -5.14
CA PRO A 7 7.62 -17.65 -5.34
C PRO A 7 6.12 -18.00 -5.32
N THR A 8 5.32 -17.29 -4.54
CA THR A 8 3.86 -17.48 -4.47
C THR A 8 3.19 -17.01 -5.75
N PHE A 9 3.56 -15.84 -6.26
CA PHE A 9 3.03 -15.33 -7.52
C PHE A 9 3.48 -16.12 -8.74
N TYR A 10 4.70 -16.66 -8.71
CA TYR A 10 5.17 -17.59 -9.74
C TYR A 10 4.30 -18.87 -9.80
N LYS A 11 3.87 -19.39 -8.64
CA LYS A 11 2.93 -20.52 -8.58
C LYS A 11 1.55 -20.15 -9.15
N ILE A 12 1.02 -18.97 -8.80
CA ILE A 12 -0.25 -18.47 -9.35
C ILE A 12 -0.16 -18.38 -10.87
N TRP A 13 0.91 -17.78 -11.40
CA TRP A 13 1.14 -17.66 -12.84
C TRP A 13 1.24 -19.01 -13.55
N LYS A 14 1.97 -19.97 -12.97
CA LYS A 14 2.10 -21.33 -13.50
C LYS A 14 0.78 -22.12 -13.48
N LYS A 15 -0.02 -21.96 -12.42
CA LYS A 15 -1.26 -22.72 -12.20
C LYS A 15 -2.46 -22.09 -12.91
N GLY A 16 -2.41 -20.78 -13.19
CA GLY A 16 -3.51 -20.03 -13.80
C GLY A 16 -4.68 -19.76 -12.85
N ASP A 17 -4.48 -19.93 -11.54
CA ASP A 17 -5.50 -19.78 -10.51
C ASP A 17 -4.89 -19.13 -9.26
N VAL A 18 -5.61 -18.19 -8.66
CA VAL A 18 -5.25 -17.52 -7.41
C VAL A 18 -5.48 -18.39 -6.17
N ASP A 19 -6.19 -19.52 -6.29
CA ASP A 19 -6.38 -20.51 -5.22
C ASP A 19 -6.94 -19.84 -3.93
N GLY A 20 -6.49 -20.28 -2.75
CA GLY A 20 -6.75 -19.68 -1.44
C GLY A 20 -5.98 -18.38 -1.14
N PHE A 21 -5.34 -17.75 -2.13
CA PHE A 21 -4.56 -16.53 -1.90
C PHE A 21 -5.44 -15.36 -1.46
N ARG A 22 -4.95 -14.64 -0.44
CA ARG A 22 -5.61 -13.46 0.12
C ARG A 22 -4.88 -12.19 -0.32
N PRO A 23 -5.53 -11.28 -1.07
CA PRO A 23 -4.91 -10.03 -1.53
C PRO A 23 -4.85 -8.96 -0.43
N ASP A 24 -5.51 -9.17 0.71
CA ASP A 24 -5.65 -8.17 1.79
C ASP A 24 -4.30 -7.55 2.24
N PRO A 25 -3.22 -8.33 2.46
CA PRO A 25 -1.93 -7.78 2.89
C PRO A 25 -1.26 -6.92 1.81
N TYR A 26 -1.51 -7.22 0.54
CA TYR A 26 -0.94 -6.51 -0.61
C TYR A 26 -1.63 -5.17 -0.81
N LEU A 27 -2.97 -5.16 -0.70
CA LEU A 27 -3.77 -3.93 -0.72
C LEU A 27 -3.36 -2.99 0.44
N ALA A 28 -3.27 -3.53 1.66
CA ALA A 28 -2.77 -2.77 2.80
C ALA A 28 -1.35 -2.20 2.58
N SER A 29 -0.48 -2.97 1.92
CA SER A 29 0.87 -2.52 1.57
C SER A 29 0.88 -1.41 0.53
N VAL A 30 -0.01 -1.46 -0.47
CA VAL A 30 -0.15 -0.42 -1.51
C VAL A 30 -0.48 0.93 -0.88
N ILE A 31 -1.53 1.01 -0.05
CA ILE A 31 -1.92 2.29 0.56
C ILE A 31 -0.85 2.80 1.54
N ASN A 32 -0.22 1.91 2.31
CA ASN A 32 0.86 2.30 3.20
C ASN A 32 2.06 2.88 2.42
N CYS A 33 2.49 2.23 1.35
CA CYS A 33 3.59 2.74 0.52
C CYS A 33 3.22 4.08 -0.15
N ALA A 34 1.98 4.24 -0.63
CA ALA A 34 1.51 5.49 -1.21
C ALA A 34 1.57 6.65 -0.20
N LEU A 35 1.10 6.43 1.03
CA LEU A 35 1.15 7.43 2.10
C LEU A 35 2.59 7.81 2.46
N TRP A 36 3.51 6.85 2.54
CA TRP A 36 4.93 7.13 2.77
C TRP A 36 5.61 7.87 1.62
N ILE A 37 5.22 7.59 0.36
CA ILE A 37 5.67 8.34 -0.81
C ILE A 37 5.23 9.81 -0.70
N LEU A 38 3.97 10.06 -0.30
CA LEU A 38 3.46 11.42 -0.07
C LEU A 38 4.18 12.11 1.10
N TYR A 39 4.37 11.39 2.21
CA TYR A 39 5.07 11.91 3.38
C TYR A 39 6.49 12.37 3.04
N GLY A 40 7.24 11.57 2.29
CA GLY A 40 8.62 11.89 1.92
C GLY A 40 8.79 12.98 0.87
N GLN A 41 7.71 13.54 0.32
CA GLN A 41 7.81 14.64 -0.62
C GLN A 41 8.34 15.91 0.06
N PRO A 42 9.20 16.71 -0.60
CA PRO A 42 9.83 17.88 -0.01
C PRO A 42 8.83 18.99 0.41
N PHE A 43 7.64 18.99 -0.20
CA PHE A 43 6.56 19.92 0.15
C PHE A 43 5.68 19.46 1.32
N VAL A 44 5.85 18.20 1.77
CA VAL A 44 5.20 17.61 2.96
C VAL A 44 6.20 17.47 4.11
N HIS A 45 7.30 16.73 3.91
CA HIS A 45 8.38 16.56 4.88
C HIS A 45 9.76 16.64 4.19
N PRO A 46 10.48 17.77 4.31
CA PRO A 46 11.79 17.91 3.69
C PRO A 46 12.85 17.03 4.37
N GLY A 47 13.87 16.60 3.60
CA GLY A 47 15.06 15.92 4.13
C GLY A 47 15.00 14.39 4.19
N ILE A 48 13.89 13.75 3.81
CA ILE A 48 13.71 12.28 3.90
C ILE A 48 13.41 11.60 2.55
N ILE A 49 13.89 12.16 1.45
CA ILE A 49 13.57 11.70 0.09
C ILE A 49 13.88 10.21 -0.17
N LEU A 50 14.84 9.63 0.58
CA LEU A 50 15.15 8.19 0.52
C LEU A 50 13.96 7.30 0.90
N VAL A 51 13.04 7.79 1.74
CA VAL A 51 11.80 7.09 2.07
C VAL A 51 10.91 6.96 0.84
N VAL A 52 10.92 7.95 -0.06
CA VAL A 52 10.20 7.88 -1.33
C VAL A 52 10.76 6.77 -2.19
N THR A 53 12.09 6.68 -2.35
CA THR A 53 12.69 5.69 -3.25
C THR A 53 12.35 4.25 -2.83
N ILE A 54 12.46 3.93 -1.54
CA ILE A 54 12.17 2.57 -1.06
C ILE A 54 10.67 2.23 -1.18
N ASN A 55 9.79 3.19 -0.88
CA ASN A 55 8.35 2.97 -0.93
C ASN A 55 7.83 2.97 -2.36
N SER A 56 8.46 3.69 -3.30
CA SER A 56 8.13 3.61 -4.72
C SER A 56 8.46 2.23 -5.31
N VAL A 57 9.59 1.64 -4.92
CA VAL A 57 9.93 0.25 -5.32
C VAL A 57 8.93 -0.73 -4.72
N GLY A 58 8.62 -0.59 -3.42
CA GLY A 58 7.61 -1.41 -2.74
C GLY A 58 6.24 -1.31 -3.41
N PHE A 59 5.74 -0.09 -3.61
CA PHE A 59 4.48 0.20 -4.28
C PHE A 59 4.38 -0.44 -5.66
N THR A 60 5.46 -0.35 -6.46
CA THR A 60 5.49 -0.94 -7.81
C THR A 60 5.40 -2.47 -7.76
N LEU A 61 6.12 -3.10 -6.82
CA LEU A 61 6.07 -4.56 -6.64
C LEU A 61 4.69 -5.01 -6.15
N GLU A 62 4.13 -4.35 -5.14
CA GLU A 62 2.81 -4.69 -4.59
C GLU A 62 1.69 -4.53 -5.64
N LEU A 63 1.74 -3.46 -6.46
CA LEU A 63 0.84 -3.32 -7.60
C LEU A 63 1.02 -4.45 -8.61
N SER A 64 2.26 -4.83 -8.95
CA SER A 64 2.50 -5.93 -9.90
C SER A 64 1.89 -7.25 -9.43
N TYR A 65 1.98 -7.54 -8.14
CA TYR A 65 1.33 -8.69 -7.51
C TYR A 65 -0.19 -8.62 -7.60
N ILE A 66 -0.77 -7.47 -7.27
CA ILE A 66 -2.23 -7.28 -7.38
C ILE A 66 -2.70 -7.40 -8.83
N LEU A 67 -1.93 -6.93 -9.81
CA LEU A 67 -2.26 -7.09 -11.23
C LEU A 67 -2.27 -8.57 -11.64
N ILE A 68 -1.28 -9.36 -11.22
CA ILE A 68 -1.26 -10.80 -11.46
C ILE A 68 -2.48 -11.46 -10.80
N TYR A 69 -2.82 -11.07 -9.57
CA TYR A 69 -4.01 -11.57 -8.88
C TYR A 69 -5.29 -11.25 -9.66
N ILE A 70 -5.48 -10.00 -10.09
CA ILE A 70 -6.65 -9.54 -10.86
C ILE A 70 -6.79 -10.33 -12.17
N PHE A 71 -5.68 -10.70 -12.81
CA PHE A 71 -5.67 -11.45 -14.07
C PHE A 71 -6.18 -12.88 -13.89
N TYR A 72 -5.79 -13.56 -12.82
CA TYR A 72 -6.13 -14.96 -12.56
C TYR A 72 -7.34 -15.16 -11.62
N ALA A 73 -7.82 -14.10 -10.96
CA ALA A 73 -8.92 -14.20 -10.02
C ALA A 73 -10.29 -14.34 -10.70
N PRO A 74 -11.23 -15.11 -10.11
CA PRO A 74 -12.62 -15.14 -10.57
C PRO A 74 -13.29 -13.76 -10.45
N SER A 75 -14.27 -13.49 -11.30
CA SER A 75 -14.94 -12.18 -11.45
C SER A 75 -15.37 -11.55 -10.12
N ASN A 76 -15.95 -12.34 -9.21
CA ASN A 76 -16.42 -11.85 -7.91
C ASN A 76 -15.27 -11.33 -7.02
N LYS A 77 -14.13 -12.06 -6.96
CA LYS A 77 -12.95 -11.65 -6.18
C LYS A 77 -12.27 -10.45 -6.86
N ARG A 78 -12.21 -10.45 -8.19
CA ARG A 78 -11.62 -9.37 -8.99
C ARG A 78 -12.33 -8.03 -8.76
N THR A 79 -13.66 -8.00 -8.83
CA THR A 79 -14.44 -6.77 -8.59
C THR A 79 -14.21 -6.23 -7.18
N LYS A 80 -14.12 -7.10 -6.17
CA LYS A 80 -13.83 -6.67 -4.80
C LYS A 80 -12.47 -5.98 -4.69
N VAL A 81 -11.42 -6.56 -5.28
CA VAL A 81 -10.08 -5.98 -5.27
C VAL A 81 -10.04 -4.63 -5.99
N LEU A 82 -10.69 -4.53 -7.16
CA LEU A 82 -10.77 -3.27 -7.91
C LEU A 82 -11.50 -2.17 -7.13
N LEU A 83 -12.59 -2.50 -6.44
CA LEU A 83 -13.30 -1.55 -5.58
C LEU A 83 -12.45 -1.08 -4.40
N VAL A 84 -11.65 -1.98 -3.79
CA VAL A 84 -10.72 -1.59 -2.71
C VAL A 84 -9.63 -0.67 -3.25
N LEU A 85 -9.01 -0.99 -4.39
CA LEU A 85 -8.01 -0.12 -5.02
C LEU A 85 -8.58 1.26 -5.36
N LEU A 86 -9.81 1.32 -5.85
CA LEU A 86 -10.49 2.59 -6.12
C LEU A 86 -10.72 3.38 -4.83
N ALA A 87 -11.16 2.72 -3.75
CA ALA A 87 -11.33 3.36 -2.46
C ALA A 87 -10.00 3.88 -1.88
N GLU A 88 -8.92 3.10 -2.00
CA GLU A 88 -7.57 3.50 -1.58
C GLU A 88 -7.07 4.71 -2.39
N ALA A 89 -7.29 4.73 -3.71
CA ALA A 89 -6.92 5.85 -4.56
C ALA A 89 -7.70 7.13 -4.19
N LEU A 90 -9.01 7.03 -3.98
CA LEU A 90 -9.85 8.16 -3.56
C LEU A 90 -9.43 8.67 -2.18
N PHE A 91 -9.17 7.76 -1.23
CA PHE A 91 -8.69 8.11 0.10
C PHE A 91 -7.32 8.81 0.04
N PHE A 92 -6.38 8.27 -0.74
CA PHE A 92 -5.07 8.88 -0.94
C PHE A 92 -5.19 10.29 -1.54
N LEU A 93 -6.01 10.47 -2.58
CA LEU A 93 -6.26 11.78 -3.18
C LEU A 93 -6.89 12.74 -2.19
N ALA A 94 -7.82 12.29 -1.35
CA ALA A 94 -8.42 13.11 -0.30
C ALA A 94 -7.36 13.55 0.73
N VAL A 95 -6.52 12.64 1.23
CA VAL A 95 -5.44 12.95 2.17
C VAL A 95 -4.44 13.93 1.53
N ALA A 96 -4.00 13.68 0.30
CA ALA A 96 -3.06 14.53 -0.41
C ALA A 96 -3.62 15.94 -0.62
N THR A 97 -4.82 16.06 -1.19
CA THR A 97 -5.45 17.36 -1.46
C THR A 97 -5.78 18.12 -0.19
N PHE A 98 -6.32 17.47 0.84
CA PHE A 98 -6.59 18.09 2.14
C PHE A 98 -5.29 18.58 2.79
N SER A 99 -4.24 17.75 2.80
CA SER A 99 -2.95 18.14 3.39
C SER A 99 -2.38 19.40 2.75
N LEU A 100 -2.44 19.49 1.42
CA LEU A 100 -1.87 20.59 0.65
C LEU A 100 -2.71 21.86 0.68
N LYS A 101 -4.04 21.73 0.67
CA LYS A 101 -4.96 22.89 0.62
C LYS A 101 -5.25 23.49 1.99
N VAL A 102 -5.36 22.66 3.03
CA VAL A 102 -5.76 23.12 4.37
C VAL A 102 -4.56 23.59 5.17
N TYR A 103 -3.44 22.86 5.12
CA TYR A 103 -2.25 23.21 5.90
C TYR A 103 -1.26 24.03 5.06
N GLN A 104 -0.92 25.23 5.52
CA GLN A 104 0.06 26.08 4.86
C GLN A 104 1.51 25.78 5.31
N THR A 105 1.70 25.40 6.57
CA THR A 105 3.03 25.09 7.12
C THR A 105 3.42 23.64 6.86
N GLN A 106 4.69 23.41 6.50
CA GLN A 106 5.23 22.07 6.30
C GLN A 106 5.10 21.17 7.55
N SER A 107 5.34 21.72 8.75
CA SER A 107 5.22 20.96 10.00
C SER A 107 3.81 20.39 10.22
N SER A 108 2.76 21.14 9.87
CA SER A 108 1.38 20.68 9.97
C SER A 108 1.05 19.60 8.94
N ARG A 109 1.56 19.75 7.69
CA ARG A 109 1.42 18.73 6.64
C ARG A 109 2.11 17.43 7.03
N SER A 110 3.34 17.53 7.52
CA SER A 110 4.12 16.41 8.05
C SER A 110 3.35 15.69 9.15
N LEU A 111 2.88 16.39 10.18
CA LEU A 111 2.15 15.78 11.29
C LEU A 111 0.88 15.06 10.79
N PHE A 112 0.09 15.73 9.94
CA PHE A 112 -1.16 15.18 9.41
C PHE A 112 -0.94 13.90 8.61
N VAL A 113 -0.05 13.92 7.60
CA VAL A 113 0.23 12.74 6.78
C VAL A 113 0.95 11.66 7.59
N GLY A 114 1.81 12.05 8.52
CA GLY A 114 2.55 11.15 9.41
C GLY A 114 1.66 10.34 10.35
N ILE A 115 0.53 10.90 10.81
CA ILE A 115 -0.48 10.16 11.60
C ILE A 115 -1.02 8.97 10.79
N PHE A 116 -1.38 9.18 9.52
CA PHE A 116 -1.84 8.08 8.67
C PHE A 116 -0.74 7.06 8.41
N CYS A 117 0.48 7.50 8.09
CA CYS A 117 1.62 6.60 7.88
C CYS A 117 1.88 5.71 9.11
N SER A 118 1.81 6.29 10.31
CA SER A 118 2.01 5.56 11.56
C SER A 118 0.88 4.58 11.83
N PHE A 119 -0.37 5.02 11.67
CA PHE A 119 -1.56 4.18 11.89
C PHE A 119 -1.55 2.95 10.97
N PHE A 120 -1.38 3.15 9.66
CA PHE A 120 -1.34 2.05 8.69
C PHE A 120 -0.11 1.16 8.90
N GLY A 121 1.05 1.72 9.23
CA GLY A 121 2.26 0.95 9.56
C GLY A 121 2.08 0.04 10.78
N VAL A 122 1.41 0.52 11.82
CA VAL A 122 1.05 -0.29 13.00
C VAL A 122 0.06 -1.38 12.62
N CYS A 123 -0.98 -1.05 11.84
CA CYS A 123 -1.95 -2.04 11.38
C CYS A 123 -1.31 -3.18 10.58
N MET A 124 -0.35 -2.88 9.70
CA MET A 124 0.39 -3.91 8.97
C MET A 124 1.24 -4.79 9.89
N SER A 125 1.83 -4.21 10.93
CA SER A 125 2.67 -4.91 11.90
C SER A 125 1.89 -5.88 12.80
N MET A 126 0.56 -5.74 12.90
CA MET A 126 -0.30 -6.70 13.63
C MET A 126 -0.43 -8.05 12.92
N SER A 127 -0.25 -8.11 11.59
CA SER A 127 -0.36 -9.37 10.84
C SER A 127 0.67 -10.43 11.27
N PRO A 128 1.98 -10.13 11.39
CA PRO A 128 2.96 -11.11 11.89
C PRO A 128 2.81 -11.41 13.38
N LEU A 129 2.41 -10.43 14.22
CA LEU A 129 2.15 -10.65 15.65
C LEU A 129 1.05 -11.70 15.89
N THR A 130 0.02 -11.70 15.05
CA THR A 130 -1.08 -12.67 15.13
C THR A 130 -0.62 -14.11 14.84
N VAL A 131 0.47 -14.27 14.07
CA VAL A 131 1.04 -15.59 13.73
C VAL A 131 2.02 -16.08 14.81
N MET A 132 2.77 -15.18 15.45
CA MET A 132 3.70 -15.52 16.54
C MET A 132 3.00 -15.83 17.87
N GLY A 133 1.74 -15.39 18.03
CA GLY A 133 0.92 -15.69 19.21
C GLY A 133 0.20 -17.05 19.16
N LYS A 134 0.44 -17.86 18.13
CA LYS A 134 -0.02 -19.25 18.00
C LYS A 134 1.15 -20.21 18.11
#